data_AF-A0A4W6E6F4-F1
#
_entry.id   AF-A0A4W6E6F4-F1
#
_cell.length_a   1.000
_cell.length_b   1.000
_cell.length_c   1.000
_cell.angle_alpha   90.00
_cell.angle_beta   90.00
_cell.angle_gamma   90.00
#
_symmetry.space_group_name_H-M   'P 1'
#
loop_
_entity.id
_entity.type
_entity.pdbx_description
1 polymer ?
#
loop_
_entity_poly.entity_id
_entity_poly.type
_entity_poly.pdbx_seq_one_letter_code
_entity_poly.pdbx_strand_id
1 'polypeptide(L)' 'MTCQARTSYTEDEVLWGHRFLPVMSLEEGFFRVDYSQFHNTFEVPTPPYSVKEQEEKSSLTSPNPLGAYRAVL' A
#
# COMPACT_ATOMS: atom_id res chain seq x y z
N MET A 1 -9.12 -24.22 -22.57
CA MET A 1 -7.74 -24.36 -22.06
C MET A 1 -7.61 -23.51 -20.80
N THR A 2 -6.90 -23.98 -19.78
CA THR A 2 -6.65 -23.21 -18.54
C THR A 2 -5.14 -23.00 -18.37
N CYS A 3 -4.73 -21.83 -17.88
CA CYS A 3 -3.34 -21.46 -17.60
C CYS A 3 -3.20 -21.04 -16.13
N GLN A 4 -2.06 -21.34 -15.51
CA GLN A 4 -1.74 -20.92 -14.16
C GLN A 4 -0.31 -20.38 -14.09
N ALA A 5 -0.15 -19.18 -13.54
CA ALA A 5 1.12 -18.57 -13.18
C ALA A 5 1.15 -18.33 -11.66
N ARG A 6 2.31 -18.52 -11.03
CA ARG A 6 2.52 -18.36 -9.59
C ARG A 6 3.83 -17.62 -9.36
N THR A 7 3.85 -16.78 -8.32
CA THR A 7 5.05 -16.10 -7.81
C THR A 7 4.96 -16.04 -6.29
N SER A 8 6.08 -15.77 -5.62
CA SER A 8 6.18 -15.63 -4.17
C SER A 8 7.05 -14.43 -3.81
N TYR A 9 6.85 -13.88 -2.61
CA TYR A 9 7.70 -12.86 -2.02
C TYR A 9 8.09 -13.28 -0.59
N THR A 10 9.38 -13.28 -0.27
CA THR A 10 9.91 -13.44 1.11
C THR A 10 9.88 -12.11 1.85
N GLU A 11 10.18 -12.13 3.15
CA GLU A 11 10.23 -10.94 4.00
C GLU A 11 11.16 -9.84 3.46
N ASP A 12 12.30 -10.24 2.89
CA ASP A 12 13.30 -9.33 2.32
C ASP A 12 12.84 -8.70 0.98
N GLU A 13 11.84 -9.31 0.33
CA GLU A 13 11.28 -8.83 -0.94
C GLU A 13 10.11 -7.85 -0.72
N VAL A 14 9.64 -7.69 0.53
CA VAL A 14 8.58 -6.75 0.90
C VAL A 14 9.19 -5.45 1.42
N LEU A 15 9.34 -4.49 0.52
CA LEU A 15 9.96 -3.20 0.82
C LEU A 15 8.97 -2.21 1.45
N TRP A 16 9.09 -1.97 2.77
CA TRP A 16 8.24 -0.99 3.47
C TRP A 16 8.56 0.44 3.03
N GLY A 17 7.52 1.21 2.74
CA GLY A 17 7.67 2.59 2.30
C GLY A 17 8.18 2.73 0.86
N HIS A 18 8.02 1.71 0.03
CA HIS A 18 8.32 1.79 -1.41
C HIS A 18 7.04 1.95 -2.24
N ARG A 19 7.16 2.65 -3.37
CA ARG A 19 6.11 2.79 -4.38
C ARG A 19 6.65 2.39 -5.75
N PHE A 20 5.83 1.71 -6.55
CA PHE A 20 6.17 1.41 -7.95
C PHE A 20 6.25 2.67 -8.81
N LEU A 21 7.18 2.68 -9.75
CA LEU A 21 7.23 3.72 -10.78
C LEU A 21 6.01 3.61 -11.71
N PRO A 22 5.47 4.75 -12.17
CA PRO A 22 4.43 4.74 -13.19
C PRO A 22 5.02 4.26 -14.52
N VAL A 23 4.48 3.17 -15.05
CA VAL A 23 4.97 2.56 -16.31
C VAL A 23 4.09 2.85 -17.52
N MET A 24 2.95 3.53 -17.32
CA MET A 24 2.01 3.81 -18.40
C MET A 24 2.08 5.28 -18.80
N SER A 25 2.30 5.54 -20.09
CA SER A 25 2.25 6.87 -20.71
C SER A 25 1.23 6.91 -21.84
N LEU A 26 0.72 8.10 -22.15
CA LEU A 26 -0.08 8.34 -23.35
C LEU A 26 0.82 9.01 -24.39
N GLU A 27 1.15 8.29 -25.44
CA GLU A 27 2.02 8.77 -26.53
C GLU A 27 1.24 8.67 -27.85
N GLU A 28 1.09 9.80 -28.54
CA GLU A 28 0.42 9.87 -29.85
C GLU A 28 -1.00 9.27 -29.89
N GLY A 29 -1.72 9.32 -28.75
CA GLY A 29 -3.07 8.77 -28.62
C GLY A 29 -3.12 7.28 -28.24
N PHE A 30 -1.97 6.64 -28.02
CA PHE A 30 -1.88 5.25 -27.58
C PHE A 30 -1.32 5.14 -26.16
N PHE A 31 -1.85 4.20 -25.38
CA PHE A 31 -1.26 3.83 -24.10
C PHE A 31 -0.03 2.96 -24.34
N ARG A 32 1.13 3.46 -23.92
CA ARG A 32 2.39 2.75 -23.95
C ARG A 32 2.74 2.27 -22.55
N VAL A 33 3.28 1.06 -22.46
CA VAL A 33 3.80 0.48 -21.21
C VAL A 33 5.31 0.33 -21.32
N ASP A 34 6.05 0.97 -20.42
CA ASP A 34 7.50 0.82 -20.30
C ASP A 34 7.84 -0.35 -19.36
N TYR A 35 8.07 -1.52 -19.94
CA TYR A 35 8.45 -2.72 -19.19
C TYR A 35 9.83 -2.63 -18.54
N SER A 36 10.70 -1.68 -18.95
CA SER A 36 12.01 -1.50 -18.30
C SER A 36 11.87 -0.97 -16.86
N GLN A 37 10.76 -0.31 -16.57
CA GLN A 37 10.44 0.25 -15.25
C GLN A 37 9.46 -0.60 -14.44
N PHE A 38 9.01 -1.74 -14.98
CA PHE A 38 7.93 -2.54 -14.38
C PHE A 38 8.22 -3.02 -12.96
N HIS A 39 9.47 -3.40 -12.67
CA HIS A 39 9.88 -3.85 -11.35
C HIS A 39 10.48 -2.73 -10.48
N ASN A 40 10.62 -1.53 -11.02
CA ASN A 40 11.31 -0.44 -10.33
C ASN A 40 10.42 0.18 -9.26
N THR A 41 11.00 0.42 -8.09
CA THR A 41 10.35 1.09 -6.97
C THR A 41 11.21 2.27 -6.47
N PHE A 42 10.59 3.18 -5.74
CA PHE A 42 11.26 4.30 -5.09
C PHE A 42 10.72 4.50 -3.67
N GLU A 43 11.57 5.02 -2.78
CA GLU A 43 11.24 5.28 -1.39
C GLU A 43 10.30 6.49 -1.25
N VAL A 44 9.31 6.36 -0.35
CA VAL A 44 8.37 7.41 0.00
C VAL A 44 8.21 7.52 1.52
N PRO A 45 8.06 8.74 2.07
CA PRO A 45 7.82 8.91 3.50
C PRO A 45 6.57 8.16 3.95
N THR A 46 6.78 7.12 4.76
CA THR A 46 5.72 6.23 5.23
C THR A 46 5.84 6.07 6.74
N PRO A 47 4.73 6.16 7.51
CA PRO A 47 4.77 5.92 8.93
C PRO A 47 5.34 4.51 9.25
N PRO A 48 6.19 4.37 10.28
CA PRO A 48 6.78 3.08 10.64
C PRO A 48 5.85 2.20 11.48
N TYR A 49 4.58 2.58 11.63
CA TYR A 49 3.63 1.91 12.52
C TYR A 49 2.83 0.86 11.76
N SER A 50 2.51 -0.22 12.44
CA SER A 50 1.49 -1.14 11.98
C SER A 50 0.12 -0.43 11.93
N VAL A 51 -0.79 -0.97 11.11
CA VAL A 51 -2.17 -0.44 11.01
C VAL A 51 -2.85 -0.41 12.39
N LYS A 52 -2.63 -1.44 13.22
CA LYS A 52 -3.17 -1.53 14.58
C LYS A 52 -2.69 -0.38 15.47
N GLU A 53 -1.38 -0.13 15.50
CA GLU A 53 -0.81 0.98 16.29
C GLU A 53 -1.28 2.34 15.78
N GLN A 54 -1.50 2.47 14.47
CA GLN A 54 -2.05 3.68 13.87
C GLN A 54 -3.50 3.92 14.30
N GLU A 55 -4.33 2.89 14.37
CA GLU A 55 -5.71 2.97 14.87
C GLU A 55 -5.74 3.35 16.36
N GLU A 56 -4.87 2.74 17.18
CA GLU A 56 -4.74 3.07 18.60
C GLU A 56 -4.38 4.56 18.79
N LYS A 57 -3.40 5.06 18.05
CA LYS A 57 -3.00 6.49 18.08
C LYS A 57 -4.10 7.42 17.57
N SER A 58 -4.82 7.01 16.52
CA SER A 58 -5.93 7.80 15.96
C SER A 58 -7.11 7.89 16.92
N SER A 59 -7.38 6.81 17.67
CA SER A 59 -8.42 6.78 18.71
C SER A 59 -8.09 7.68 19.91
N LEU A 60 -6.80 7.83 20.25
CA LEU A 60 -6.33 8.73 21.30
C LEU A 60 -6.33 10.21 20.88
N THR A 61 -6.19 10.48 19.57
CA THR A 61 -6.06 11.86 19.03
C THR A 61 -7.40 12.47 18.62
N SER A 62 -8.46 11.67 18.52
CA SER A 62 -9.81 12.16 18.24
C SER A 62 -10.50 12.64 19.53
N PRO A 63 -10.90 13.92 19.65
CA PRO A 63 -11.83 14.31 20.69
C PRO A 63 -13.22 13.80 20.29
N ASN A 64 -13.54 12.54 20.56
CA ASN A 64 -14.91 12.07 20.38
C ASN A 64 -15.41 11.22 21.57
N PRO A 65 -16.57 11.56 22.16
CA PRO A 65 -17.11 10.96 23.39
C PRO A 65 -17.71 9.55 23.20
N LEU A 66 -17.34 8.85 22.12
CA LEU A 66 -17.97 7.58 21.71
C LEU A 66 -17.50 6.35 22.53
N GLY A 67 -16.56 6.54 23.47
CA GLY A 67 -16.17 5.50 24.43
C GLY A 67 -17.26 5.12 25.44
N ALA A 68 -18.34 5.91 25.56
CA ALA A 68 -19.42 5.63 26.51
C ALA A 68 -20.46 4.61 26.01
N TYR A 69 -20.57 4.36 24.70
CA TYR A 69 -21.67 3.56 24.13
C TYR A 69 -21.28 2.14 23.69
N ARG A 70 -20.01 1.75 23.85
CA ARG A 70 -19.53 0.39 23.51
C ARG A 70 -19.60 -0.63 24.65
N ALA A 71 -20.13 -0.25 25.82
CA ALA A 71 -20.25 -1.12 26.99
C ALA A 71 -21.67 -1.66 27.24
N VAL A 72 -22.56 -1.63 26.24
CA VAL A 72 -23.90 -2.24 26.34
C VAL A 72 -24.16 -3.10 25.12
N LEU A 73 -23.52 -4.27 25.05
CA LEU A 73 -24.07 -5.55 24.55
C LEU A 73 -23.25 -6.69 25.15
#